data_AF-A0A9N7JKE3-F1
#
_entry.id   AF-A0A9N7JKE3-F1
#
_cell.length_a   1.000
_cell.length_b   1.000
_cell.length_c   1.000
_cell.angle_alpha   90.00
_cell.angle_beta   90.00
_cell.angle_gamma   90.00
#
_symmetry.space_group_name_H-M   'P 1'
#
loop_
_entity.id
_entity.type
_entity.pdbx_description
1 polymer ?
#
loop_
_entity_poly.entity_id
_entity_poly.type
_entity_poly.pdbx_seq_one_letter_code
_entity_poly.pdbx_strand_id
1 'polypeptide(L)'
;MRKVLKLLFSRMVIVGLLILIQLGILAFAIWKLSESFIYLYTLFIILSLIVVIYIVSRKDNPSYKLAWTIPVLLFPVFGGLFYLIFGGNKTSKEFKEKMAKVHNKTAKFLPQDVEILNEIQKEDKSIVNQVKYIKDYSMYPIYKNTTTEYLSPGEVFFEKLKEELKKAEHYIFMEYFIIQEGLMWDSILEILSEKARQGVDVRVIYDDMGCLQTLPYKYNEKLESLGIKCFVFNPFVPFVSLIMNNRDHRKITVIDGHTAFTGGINLADEYINEIVRFGHWKDASIMIKGEAVWNLTMMFLQVWDFNTNIQEDYELFKPDKHFEGIFESDGYVQPYGDSPLDSETVGENVYLNIINKAKDYVYINTPYLIVDNELVTALTLAAKGGVDIRIVTPHIEDKWYAHIVTRAYYAQLIEAGVKVYEYTPGFIHSKTFVSDDEIGVIGTINMDYRSLYLHFECGVWLYKTKSVFEIKEDFLNTLKVCQRITLEDCNKVKWSNRFIRSILRVFAPLM
;
A
#
# COMPACT_ATOMS: atom_id res chain seq x y z
N MET A 1 -34.81 29.00 53.41
CA MET A 1 -35.40 28.65 52.09
C MET A 1 -34.58 29.10 50.88
N ARG A 2 -34.20 30.38 50.71
CA ARG A 2 -33.46 30.88 49.52
C ARG A 2 -32.09 30.21 49.24
N LYS A 3 -31.32 29.81 50.25
CA LYS A 3 -30.02 29.12 50.07
C LYS A 3 -30.15 27.66 49.62
N VAL A 4 -31.19 26.96 50.08
CA VAL A 4 -31.48 25.55 49.71
C VAL A 4 -32.01 25.47 48.27
N LEU A 5 -32.85 26.43 47.87
CA LEU A 5 -33.30 26.59 46.48
C LEU A 5 -32.12 26.89 45.53
N LYS A 6 -31.16 27.75 45.92
CA LYS A 6 -29.95 28.01 45.11
C LYS A 6 -29.03 26.78 44.95
N LEU A 7 -29.03 25.87 45.91
CA LEU A 7 -28.26 24.62 45.87
C LEU A 7 -28.94 23.56 44.99
N LEU A 8 -30.27 23.42 45.10
CA LEU A 8 -31.11 22.52 44.30
C LEU A 8 -31.16 22.89 42.81
N PHE A 9 -31.09 24.18 42.47
CA PHE A 9 -30.99 24.67 41.08
C PHE A 9 -29.56 24.94 40.64
N SER A 10 -28.55 24.45 41.37
CA SER A 10 -27.17 24.54 40.90
C SER A 10 -27.00 23.66 39.67
N ARG A 11 -26.22 24.15 38.70
CA ARG A 11 -25.92 23.43 37.44
C ARG A 11 -25.43 22.00 37.70
N MET A 12 -24.67 21.78 38.78
CA MET A 12 -24.20 20.45 39.19
C MET A 12 -25.33 19.50 39.60
N VAL A 13 -26.33 19.99 40.36
CA VAL A 13 -27.48 19.16 40.77
C VAL A 13 -28.35 18.82 39.57
N ILE A 14 -28.59 19.77 38.66
CA ILE A 14 -29.38 19.53 37.44
C ILE A 14 -28.68 18.53 36.53
N VAL A 15 -27.37 18.68 36.29
CA VAL A 15 -26.58 17.73 35.49
C VAL A 15 -26.57 16.34 36.14
N GLY A 16 -26.39 16.25 37.47
CA GLY A 16 -26.46 14.99 38.19
C GLY A 16 -27.82 14.30 38.07
N LEU A 17 -28.92 15.07 38.15
CA LEU A 17 -30.28 14.55 37.97
C LEU A 17 -30.53 14.06 36.54
N LEU A 18 -30.03 14.78 35.51
CA LEU A 18 -30.12 14.35 34.12
C LEU A 18 -29.34 13.06 33.86
N ILE A 19 -28.15 12.90 34.45
CA ILE A 19 -27.38 11.66 34.37
C ILE A 19 -28.15 10.51 35.03
N LEU A 20 -28.74 10.72 36.21
CA LEU A 20 -29.55 9.70 36.89
C LEU A 20 -30.80 9.32 36.10
N ILE A 21 -31.46 10.29 35.46
CA ILE A 21 -32.59 10.03 34.57
C ILE A 21 -32.15 9.21 33.35
N GLN A 22 -31.02 9.55 32.72
CA GLN A 22 -30.47 8.78 31.60
C GLN A 22 -30.13 7.34 31.99
N LEU A 23 -29.49 7.14 33.15
CA LEU A 23 -29.21 5.81 33.70
C LEU A 23 -30.50 5.04 34.01
N GLY A 24 -31.52 5.72 34.53
CA GLY A 24 -32.85 5.14 34.77
C GLY A 24 -33.57 4.73 33.48
N ILE A 25 -33.53 5.56 32.44
CA ILE A 25 -34.08 5.25 31.11
C ILE A 25 -33.34 4.05 30.51
N LEU A 26 -32.01 4.02 30.59
CA LEU A 26 -31.19 2.92 30.09
C LEU A 26 -31.51 1.61 30.83
N ALA A 27 -31.58 1.65 32.17
CA ALA A 27 -31.92 0.49 32.99
C ALA A 27 -33.35 -0.01 32.70
N PHE A 28 -34.31 0.90 32.54
CA PHE A 28 -35.68 0.56 32.17
C PHE A 28 -35.76 -0.05 30.77
N ALA A 29 -35.01 0.49 29.79
CA ALA A 29 -34.93 -0.07 28.45
C ALA A 29 -34.34 -1.48 28.47
N ILE A 30 -33.24 -1.71 29.21
CA ILE A 30 -32.64 -3.05 29.39
C ILE A 30 -33.63 -4.00 30.05
N TRP A 31 -34.31 -3.57 31.11
CA TRP A 31 -35.31 -4.39 31.81
C TRP A 31 -36.49 -4.74 30.90
N LYS A 32 -37.02 -3.78 30.13
CA LYS A 32 -38.12 -4.03 29.20
C LYS A 32 -37.69 -4.92 28.02
N LEU A 33 -36.48 -4.76 27.51
CA LEU A 33 -35.91 -5.64 26.50
C LEU A 33 -35.64 -7.05 27.04
N SER A 34 -35.39 -7.20 28.35
CA SER A 34 -35.18 -8.51 28.98
C SER A 34 -36.43 -9.38 28.98
N GLU A 35 -37.63 -8.77 29.06
CA GLU A 35 -38.91 -9.51 28.93
C GLU A 35 -39.06 -10.15 27.53
N SER A 36 -38.45 -9.54 26.50
CA SER A 36 -38.46 -10.02 25.12
C SER A 36 -37.14 -10.66 24.69
N PHE A 37 -36.25 -10.97 25.64
CA PHE A 37 -34.88 -11.41 25.35
C PHE A 37 -34.83 -12.61 24.42
N ILE A 38 -35.69 -13.61 24.64
CA ILE A 38 -35.68 -14.84 23.83
C ILE A 38 -36.04 -14.57 22.36
N TYR A 39 -36.96 -13.65 22.09
CA TYR A 39 -37.36 -13.26 20.74
C TYR A 39 -36.26 -12.44 20.07
N LEU A 40 -35.67 -11.48 20.79
CA LEU A 40 -34.56 -10.66 20.28
C LEU A 40 -33.31 -11.50 20.01
N TYR A 41 -32.96 -12.40 20.93
CA TYR A 41 -31.84 -13.32 20.78
C TYR A 41 -32.04 -14.25 19.58
N THR A 42 -33.24 -14.84 19.43
CA THR A 42 -33.57 -15.69 18.28
C THR A 42 -33.51 -14.90 16.96
N LEU A 43 -34.04 -13.67 16.94
CA LEU A 43 -33.96 -12.78 15.79
C LEU A 43 -32.51 -12.49 15.39
N PHE A 44 -31.64 -12.17 16.36
CA PHE A 44 -30.23 -11.89 16.07
C PHE A 44 -29.44 -13.13 15.64
N ILE A 45 -29.76 -14.32 16.15
CA ILE A 45 -29.21 -15.57 15.61
C ILE A 45 -29.60 -15.73 14.13
N ILE A 46 -30.89 -15.58 13.80
CA ILE A 46 -31.36 -15.68 12.42
C ILE A 46 -30.66 -14.64 11.54
N LEU A 47 -30.55 -13.39 12.02
CA LEU A 47 -29.82 -12.33 11.32
C LEU A 47 -28.35 -12.70 11.10
N SER A 48 -27.66 -13.20 12.12
CA SER A 48 -26.27 -13.62 12.04
C SER A 48 -26.08 -14.79 11.06
N LEU A 49 -27.01 -15.76 11.03
CA LEU A 49 -26.99 -16.86 10.04
C LEU A 49 -27.17 -16.32 8.62
N ILE A 50 -28.12 -15.39 8.40
CA ILE A 50 -28.31 -14.72 7.10
C ILE A 50 -27.03 -13.98 6.69
N VAL A 51 -26.41 -13.25 7.62
CA VAL A 51 -25.16 -12.53 7.39
C VAL A 51 -24.01 -13.48 7.04
N VAL A 52 -23.88 -14.62 7.72
CA VAL A 52 -22.86 -15.63 7.41
C VAL A 52 -23.07 -16.23 6.02
N ILE A 53 -24.31 -16.62 5.67
CA ILE A 53 -24.62 -17.13 4.32
C ILE A 53 -24.31 -16.05 3.27
N TYR A 54 -24.65 -14.80 3.56
CA TYR A 54 -24.30 -13.67 2.71
C TYR A 54 -22.79 -13.51 2.53
N ILE A 55 -22.00 -13.54 3.62
CA ILE A 55 -20.53 -13.45 3.57
C ILE A 55 -19.94 -14.58 2.74
N VAL A 56 -20.32 -15.83 3.03
CA VAL A 56 -19.76 -17.02 2.37
C VAL A 56 -20.12 -17.08 0.88
N SER A 57 -21.32 -16.59 0.50
CA SER A 57 -21.77 -16.57 -0.90
C SER A 57 -21.14 -15.49 -1.77
N ARG A 58 -20.41 -14.52 -1.20
CA ARG A 58 -19.69 -13.50 -1.98
C ARG A 58 -18.52 -14.11 -2.76
N LYS A 59 -18.01 -13.39 -3.76
CA LYS A 59 -16.81 -13.79 -4.53
C LYS A 59 -15.48 -13.35 -3.91
N ASP A 60 -15.50 -12.87 -2.66
CA ASP A 60 -14.30 -12.33 -2.00
C ASP A 60 -13.29 -13.42 -1.63
N ASN A 61 -12.07 -12.98 -1.30
CA ASN A 61 -11.00 -13.82 -0.75
C ASN A 61 -11.55 -14.68 0.41
N PRO A 62 -11.35 -16.01 0.39
CA PRO A 62 -11.84 -16.91 1.42
C PRO A 62 -11.39 -16.55 2.83
N SER A 63 -10.16 -16.04 2.98
CA SER A 63 -9.62 -15.66 4.28
C SER A 63 -10.37 -14.46 4.87
N TYR A 64 -10.70 -13.45 4.05
CA TYR A 64 -11.52 -12.31 4.47
C TYR A 64 -12.92 -12.75 4.94
N LYS A 65 -13.53 -13.70 4.24
CA LYS A 65 -14.81 -14.29 4.64
C LYS A 65 -14.73 -14.96 6.01
N LEU A 66 -13.65 -15.70 6.27
CA LEU A 66 -13.44 -16.37 7.56
C LEU A 66 -13.23 -15.35 8.69
N ALA A 67 -12.42 -14.31 8.43
CA ALA A 67 -12.13 -13.24 9.40
C ALA A 67 -13.39 -12.52 9.90
N TRP A 68 -14.43 -12.40 9.05
CA TRP A 68 -15.73 -11.85 9.45
C TRP A 68 -16.72 -12.89 9.96
N THR A 69 -16.73 -14.09 9.39
CA THR A 69 -17.64 -15.17 9.80
C THR A 69 -17.41 -15.56 11.26
N ILE A 70 -16.16 -15.63 11.71
CA ILE A 70 -15.80 -16.06 13.08
C ILE A 70 -16.37 -15.09 14.14
N PRO A 71 -16.13 -13.77 14.09
CA PRO A 71 -16.76 -12.82 15.01
C PRO A 71 -18.28 -12.83 14.95
N VAL A 72 -18.87 -12.95 13.76
CA VAL A 72 -20.34 -13.00 13.60
C VAL A 72 -20.93 -14.21 14.34
N LEU A 73 -20.28 -15.37 14.24
CA LEU A 73 -20.71 -16.60 14.91
C LEU A 73 -20.42 -16.61 16.42
N LEU A 74 -19.30 -16.03 16.87
CA LEU A 74 -18.94 -15.96 18.29
C LEU A 74 -19.84 -15.00 19.09
N PHE A 75 -20.36 -13.96 18.43
CA PHE A 75 -21.17 -12.94 19.07
C PHE A 75 -22.54 -12.79 18.39
N PRO A 76 -23.41 -13.82 18.31
CA PRO A 76 -24.58 -13.81 17.43
C PRO A 76 -25.58 -12.67 17.68
N VAL A 77 -25.60 -12.08 18.89
CA VAL A 77 -26.44 -10.91 19.21
C VAL A 77 -25.94 -9.63 18.52
N PHE A 78 -24.63 -9.42 18.50
CA PHE A 78 -24.02 -8.18 18.02
C PHE A 78 -23.20 -8.34 16.75
N GLY A 79 -22.78 -9.55 16.42
CA GLY A 79 -21.84 -9.89 15.35
C GLY A 79 -22.43 -9.64 13.98
N GLY A 80 -23.68 -10.09 13.74
CA GLY A 80 -24.41 -9.77 12.51
C GLY A 80 -24.59 -8.25 12.32
N LEU A 81 -24.98 -7.53 13.38
CA LEU A 81 -25.08 -6.07 13.35
C LEU A 81 -23.73 -5.39 13.14
N PHE A 82 -22.69 -5.90 13.80
CA PHE A 82 -21.32 -5.42 13.70
C PHE A 82 -20.82 -5.56 12.25
N TYR A 83 -21.06 -6.70 11.60
CA TYR A 83 -20.75 -6.85 10.18
C TYR A 83 -21.58 -5.92 9.28
N LEU A 84 -22.85 -5.64 9.60
CA LEU A 84 -23.64 -4.71 8.79
C LEU A 84 -23.14 -3.26 8.90
N ILE A 85 -22.56 -2.88 10.04
CA ILE A 85 -22.03 -1.53 10.29
C ILE A 85 -20.58 -1.40 9.80
N PHE A 86 -19.75 -2.40 10.09
CA PHE A 86 -18.28 -2.37 9.95
C PHE A 86 -17.73 -3.40 8.96
N GLY A 87 -18.57 -4.31 8.47
CA GLY A 87 -18.17 -5.39 7.59
C GLY A 87 -18.30 -5.04 6.12
N GLY A 88 -17.39 -5.58 5.32
CA GLY A 88 -17.35 -5.43 3.88
C GLY A 88 -16.39 -4.33 3.41
N ASN A 89 -15.52 -4.69 2.46
CA ASN A 89 -14.65 -3.76 1.74
C ASN A 89 -15.47 -2.91 0.76
N LYS A 90 -16.30 -2.01 1.29
CA LYS A 90 -17.16 -1.14 0.47
C LYS A 90 -16.62 0.28 0.48
N THR A 91 -15.76 0.58 -0.48
CA THR A 91 -15.61 1.97 -0.96
C THR A 91 -16.98 2.50 -1.36
N SER A 92 -17.27 3.78 -1.11
CA SER A 92 -18.57 4.33 -1.51
C SER A 92 -18.75 4.20 -3.03
N LYS A 93 -19.97 3.88 -3.45
CA LYS A 93 -20.32 3.76 -4.88
C LYS A 93 -19.96 5.06 -5.63
N GLU A 94 -20.21 6.20 -5.00
CA GLU A 94 -19.84 7.52 -5.52
C GLU A 94 -18.33 7.66 -5.75
N PHE A 95 -17.48 7.24 -4.80
CA PHE A 95 -16.03 7.26 -4.96
C PHE A 95 -15.59 6.40 -6.14
N LYS A 96 -16.12 5.17 -6.26
CA LYS A 96 -15.84 4.27 -7.38
C LYS A 96 -16.27 4.85 -8.72
N GLU A 97 -17.49 5.39 -8.81
CA GLU A 97 -18.01 5.99 -10.05
C GLU A 97 -17.23 7.23 -10.46
N LYS A 98 -16.82 8.06 -9.49
CA LYS A 98 -16.01 9.25 -9.76
C LYS A 98 -14.62 8.88 -10.27
N MET A 99 -13.95 7.90 -9.65
CA MET A 99 -12.67 7.40 -10.17
C MET A 99 -12.80 6.76 -11.56
N ALA A 100 -13.84 5.95 -11.78
CA ALA A 100 -14.07 5.34 -13.09
C ALA A 100 -14.26 6.38 -14.21
N LYS A 101 -14.93 7.51 -13.91
CA LYS A 101 -15.03 8.64 -14.85
C LYS A 101 -13.67 9.24 -15.19
N VAL A 102 -12.80 9.42 -14.19
CA VAL A 102 -11.43 9.92 -14.39
C VAL A 102 -10.65 8.93 -15.25
N HIS A 103 -10.66 7.63 -14.92
CA HIS A 103 -9.96 6.61 -15.70
C HIS A 103 -10.43 6.59 -17.17
N ASN A 104 -11.74 6.57 -17.41
CA ASN A 104 -12.31 6.60 -18.77
C ASN A 104 -11.90 7.87 -19.54
N LYS A 105 -11.88 9.03 -18.88
CA LYS A 105 -11.40 10.30 -19.48
C LYS A 105 -9.93 10.21 -19.87
N THR A 106 -9.11 9.56 -19.04
CA THR A 106 -7.65 9.49 -19.22
C THR A 106 -7.19 8.37 -20.15
N ALA A 107 -8.00 7.34 -20.39
CA ALA A 107 -7.60 6.14 -21.13
C ALA A 107 -7.05 6.44 -22.54
N LYS A 108 -7.58 7.47 -23.21
CA LYS A 108 -7.12 7.90 -24.54
C LYS A 108 -5.68 8.44 -24.57
N PHE A 109 -5.13 8.85 -23.42
CA PHE A 109 -3.76 9.35 -23.29
C PHE A 109 -2.75 8.24 -22.96
N LEU A 110 -3.21 7.00 -22.80
CA LEU A 110 -2.38 5.83 -22.50
C LEU A 110 -2.49 4.79 -23.64
N PRO A 111 -2.19 5.16 -24.91
CA PRO A 111 -2.16 4.19 -26.00
C PRO A 111 -0.98 3.23 -25.82
N GLN A 112 -1.14 1.99 -26.28
CA GLN A 112 -0.06 1.03 -26.33
C GLN A 112 0.61 1.09 -27.71
N ASP A 113 1.93 1.21 -27.73
CA ASP A 113 2.72 1.06 -28.95
C ASP A 113 2.69 -0.42 -29.40
N VAL A 114 2.19 -0.65 -30.62
CA VAL A 114 2.03 -1.97 -31.22
C VAL A 114 3.38 -2.55 -31.68
N GLU A 115 4.34 -1.70 -32.05
CA GLU A 115 5.68 -2.14 -32.46
C GLU A 115 6.43 -2.73 -31.26
N ILE A 116 6.36 -2.07 -30.10
CA ILE A 116 6.93 -2.57 -28.84
C ILE A 116 6.31 -3.93 -28.47
N LEU A 117 4.99 -4.07 -28.54
CA LEU A 117 4.34 -5.36 -28.26
C LEU A 117 4.78 -6.46 -29.23
N ASN A 118 4.91 -6.14 -30.52
CA ASN A 118 5.34 -7.10 -31.53
C ASN A 118 6.81 -7.51 -31.34
N GLU A 119 7.67 -6.61 -30.88
CA GLU A 119 9.05 -6.91 -30.52
C GLU A 119 9.11 -7.91 -29.36
N ILE A 120 8.44 -7.59 -28.24
CA ILE A 120 8.38 -8.46 -27.07
C ILE A 120 7.76 -9.81 -27.41
N GLN A 121 6.69 -9.83 -28.22
CA GLN A 121 6.01 -11.07 -28.61
C GLN A 121 6.89 -12.00 -29.46
N LYS A 122 7.77 -11.46 -30.30
CA LYS A 122 8.73 -12.25 -31.08
C LYS A 122 9.78 -12.90 -30.19
N GLU A 123 10.11 -12.25 -29.08
CA GLU A 123 11.12 -12.71 -28.13
C GLU A 123 10.55 -13.75 -27.15
N ASP A 124 9.48 -13.40 -26.44
CA ASP A 124 8.81 -14.31 -25.51
C ASP A 124 7.30 -13.99 -25.40
N LYS A 125 6.47 -14.98 -25.78
CA LYS A 125 5.01 -14.88 -25.73
C LYS A 125 4.47 -14.77 -24.29
N SER A 126 5.14 -15.36 -23.32
CA SER A 126 4.77 -15.30 -21.90
C SER A 126 4.92 -13.88 -21.34
N ILE A 127 5.95 -13.16 -21.81
CA ILE A 127 6.25 -11.78 -21.45
C ILE A 127 5.21 -10.83 -22.04
N VAL A 128 4.88 -10.93 -23.33
CA VAL A 128 3.83 -10.07 -23.91
C VAL A 128 2.47 -10.30 -23.25
N ASN A 129 2.17 -11.52 -22.78
CA ASN A 129 0.93 -11.77 -22.01
C ASN A 129 0.93 -11.05 -20.66
N GLN A 130 2.08 -10.94 -19.98
CA GLN A 130 2.22 -10.14 -18.75
C GLN A 130 1.98 -8.65 -19.03
N VAL A 131 2.60 -8.15 -20.09
CA VAL A 131 2.47 -6.76 -20.51
C VAL A 131 1.02 -6.41 -20.84
N LYS A 132 0.35 -7.28 -21.60
CA LYS A 132 -1.08 -7.14 -21.93
C LYS A 132 -1.96 -7.20 -20.69
N TYR A 133 -1.67 -8.10 -19.76
CA TYR A 133 -2.40 -8.15 -18.48
C TYR A 133 -2.34 -6.80 -17.75
N ILE A 134 -1.15 -6.24 -17.55
CA ILE A 134 -1.01 -4.92 -16.91
C ILE A 134 -1.73 -3.84 -17.73
N LYS A 135 -1.60 -3.86 -19.07
CA LYS A 135 -2.25 -2.87 -19.93
C LYS A 135 -3.77 -2.95 -19.88
N ASP A 136 -4.34 -4.14 -19.92
CA ASP A 136 -5.79 -4.35 -20.05
C ASP A 136 -6.51 -4.17 -18.70
N TYR A 137 -5.84 -4.50 -17.59
CA TYR A 137 -6.43 -4.49 -16.26
C TYR A 137 -5.99 -3.32 -15.37
N SER A 138 -4.82 -2.72 -15.63
CA SER A 138 -4.33 -1.52 -14.94
C SER A 138 -4.30 -0.27 -15.84
N MET A 139 -4.58 -0.42 -17.15
CA MET A 139 -4.59 0.64 -18.17
C MET A 139 -3.22 1.19 -18.60
N TYR A 140 -2.13 0.75 -17.98
CA TYR A 140 -0.80 1.32 -18.20
C TYR A 140 0.02 0.56 -19.27
N PRO A 141 0.43 1.21 -20.36
CA PRO A 141 1.25 0.61 -21.42
C PRO A 141 2.71 0.42 -21.00
N ILE A 142 3.42 -0.43 -21.74
CA ILE A 142 4.87 -0.62 -21.61
C ILE A 142 5.63 0.33 -22.53
N TYR A 143 6.83 0.72 -22.08
CA TYR A 143 7.75 1.61 -22.78
C TYR A 143 9.14 1.00 -22.89
N LYS A 144 9.92 1.46 -23.88
CA LYS A 144 11.30 1.01 -24.15
C LYS A 144 12.32 2.14 -24.02
N ASN A 145 11.98 3.36 -24.44
CA ASN A 145 12.86 4.52 -24.40
C ASN A 145 12.88 5.11 -22.99
N THR A 146 13.42 4.34 -22.05
CA THR A 146 13.55 4.71 -20.65
C THR A 146 14.80 4.06 -20.08
N THR A 147 15.50 4.77 -19.21
CA THR A 147 16.60 4.23 -18.39
C THR A 147 16.18 4.10 -16.93
N THR A 148 16.84 3.17 -16.22
CA THR A 148 16.53 2.79 -14.85
C THR A 148 17.77 2.87 -13.96
N GLU A 149 17.58 3.37 -12.73
CA GLU A 149 18.61 3.40 -11.68
C GLU A 149 18.00 2.91 -10.37
N TYR A 150 18.50 1.78 -9.86
CA TYR A 150 18.10 1.24 -8.56
C TYR A 150 18.81 2.00 -7.42
N LEU A 151 18.04 2.42 -6.42
CA LEU A 151 18.50 3.29 -5.34
C LEU A 151 18.22 2.62 -3.98
N SER A 152 19.28 2.10 -3.35
CA SER A 152 19.26 1.54 -2.00
C SER A 152 20.63 1.74 -1.32
N PRO A 153 20.70 2.03 -0.01
CA PRO A 153 19.59 2.30 0.92
C PRO A 153 18.96 3.70 0.71
N GLY A 154 18.08 4.13 1.61
CA GLY A 154 17.27 5.33 1.43
C GLY A 154 18.05 6.64 1.39
N GLU A 155 19.26 6.66 1.95
CA GLU A 155 20.22 7.77 1.86
C GLU A 155 20.65 8.04 0.41
N VAL A 156 20.86 6.98 -0.38
CA VAL A 156 21.22 7.10 -1.80
C VAL A 156 20.05 7.70 -2.59
N PHE A 157 18.83 7.24 -2.29
CA PHE A 157 17.61 7.83 -2.85
C PHE A 157 17.46 9.31 -2.48
N PHE A 158 17.67 9.66 -1.21
CA PHE A 158 17.49 11.02 -0.72
C PHE A 158 18.44 12.02 -1.41
N GLU A 159 19.71 11.67 -1.55
CA GLU A 159 20.66 12.53 -2.27
C GLU A 159 20.29 12.68 -3.75
N LYS A 160 19.94 11.56 -4.41
CA LYS A 160 19.53 11.58 -5.81
C LYS A 160 18.24 12.37 -6.06
N LEU A 161 17.26 12.23 -5.17
CA LEU A 161 16.01 12.98 -5.21
C LEU A 161 16.29 14.48 -5.11
N LYS A 162 17.10 14.92 -4.13
CA LYS A 162 17.48 16.34 -4.00
C LYS A 162 18.19 16.88 -5.24
N GLU A 163 19.07 16.08 -5.85
CA GLU A 163 19.78 16.45 -7.07
C GLU A 163 18.79 16.73 -8.21
N GLU A 164 17.84 15.82 -8.44
CA GLU A 164 16.87 15.96 -9.54
C GLU A 164 15.83 17.06 -9.25
N LEU A 165 15.35 17.20 -8.00
CA LEU A 165 14.42 18.28 -7.63
C LEU A 165 15.02 19.67 -7.90
N LYS A 166 16.33 19.84 -7.69
CA LYS A 166 17.04 21.10 -7.98
C LYS A 166 17.13 21.40 -9.48
N LYS A 167 17.04 20.37 -10.35
CA LYS A 167 17.06 20.53 -11.81
C LYS A 167 15.70 20.91 -12.39
N ALA A 168 14.61 20.76 -11.64
CA ALA A 168 13.26 21.00 -12.15
C ALA A 168 13.07 22.42 -12.70
N GLU A 169 12.44 22.54 -13.86
CA GLU A 169 12.19 23.82 -14.55
C GLU A 169 10.71 24.15 -14.76
N HIS A 170 9.83 23.13 -14.82
CA HIS A 170 8.43 23.30 -15.20
C HIS A 170 7.46 22.86 -14.12
N TYR A 171 7.60 21.63 -13.61
CA TYR A 171 6.73 21.12 -12.56
C TYR A 171 7.37 20.00 -11.73
N ILE A 172 6.90 19.90 -10.48
CA ILE A 172 7.24 18.84 -9.54
C ILE A 172 5.97 18.32 -8.91
N PHE A 173 5.68 17.04 -9.10
CA PHE A 173 4.55 16.35 -8.48
C PHE A 173 5.05 15.30 -7.49
N MET A 174 4.57 15.35 -6.26
CA MET A 174 4.96 14.42 -5.20
C MET A 174 3.73 13.86 -4.51
N GLU A 175 3.69 12.54 -4.34
CA GLU A 175 2.61 11.81 -3.68
C GLU A 175 3.22 10.78 -2.74
N TYR A 176 2.89 10.86 -1.44
CA TYR A 176 3.50 10.02 -0.41
C TYR A 176 2.50 9.64 0.69
N PHE A 177 2.60 8.40 1.17
CA PHE A 177 1.80 7.91 2.29
C PHE A 177 2.19 8.58 3.62
N ILE A 178 3.49 8.62 3.93
CA ILE A 178 4.03 9.26 5.14
C ILE A 178 4.95 10.40 4.73
N ILE A 179 4.67 11.57 5.31
CA ILE A 179 5.57 12.72 5.37
C ILE A 179 5.73 13.06 6.85
N GLN A 180 6.97 13.26 7.29
CA GLN A 180 7.27 13.63 8.68
C GLN A 180 8.29 14.77 8.69
N GLU A 181 8.00 15.82 9.47
CA GLU A 181 8.97 16.90 9.72
C GLU A 181 10.26 16.35 10.34
N GLY A 182 11.40 16.86 9.88
CA GLY A 182 12.71 16.27 10.14
C GLY A 182 13.70 16.63 9.02
N LEU A 183 14.96 16.21 9.17
CA LEU A 183 16.04 16.53 8.24
C LEU A 183 15.67 16.23 6.77
N MET A 184 15.08 15.06 6.52
CA MET A 184 14.73 14.60 5.18
C MET A 184 13.67 15.51 4.53
N TRP A 185 12.53 15.68 5.21
CA TRP A 185 11.42 16.45 4.67
C TRP A 185 11.72 17.94 4.61
N ASP A 186 12.38 18.49 5.63
CA ASP A 186 12.69 19.92 5.69
C ASP A 186 13.66 20.31 4.55
N SER A 187 14.65 19.46 4.25
CA SER A 187 15.57 19.67 3.12
C SER A 187 14.84 19.63 1.77
N ILE A 188 13.86 18.72 1.62
CA ILE A 188 13.05 18.64 0.40
C ILE A 188 12.14 19.86 0.30
N LEU A 189 11.45 20.21 1.38
CA LEU A 189 10.51 21.32 1.44
C LEU A 189 11.18 22.66 1.12
N GLU A 190 12.44 22.86 1.55
CA GLU A 190 13.24 24.03 1.17
C GLU A 190 13.41 24.12 -0.35
N ILE A 191 13.81 23.02 -1.00
CA ILE A 191 13.96 22.96 -2.47
C ILE A 191 12.62 23.21 -3.16
N LEU A 192 11.54 22.56 -2.69
CA LEU A 192 10.20 22.74 -3.25
C LEU A 192 9.73 24.19 -3.14
N SER A 193 9.94 24.84 -2.00
CA SER A 193 9.58 26.24 -1.79
C SER A 193 10.42 27.19 -2.65
N GLU A 194 11.70 26.88 -2.86
CA GLU A 194 12.54 27.62 -3.81
C GLU A 194 12.02 27.49 -5.25
N LYS A 195 11.70 26.27 -5.68
CA LYS A 195 11.17 25.99 -7.02
C LYS A 195 9.81 26.64 -7.26
N ALA A 196 8.91 26.59 -6.28
CA ALA A 196 7.64 27.29 -6.34
C ALA A 196 7.83 28.82 -6.50
N ARG A 197 8.79 29.42 -5.79
CA ARG A 197 9.14 30.85 -5.95
C ARG A 197 9.75 31.17 -7.31
N GLN A 198 10.43 30.22 -7.94
CA GLN A 198 10.95 30.34 -9.31
C GLN A 198 9.85 30.16 -10.38
N GLY A 199 8.61 29.83 -9.98
CA GLY A 199 7.47 29.68 -10.89
C GLY A 199 7.21 28.25 -11.35
N VAL A 200 7.94 27.26 -10.83
CA VAL A 200 7.69 25.83 -11.08
C VAL A 200 6.35 25.42 -10.46
N ASP A 201 5.53 24.65 -11.19
CA ASP A 201 4.27 24.11 -10.66
C ASP A 201 4.54 22.96 -9.69
N VAL A 202 4.56 23.26 -8.40
CA VAL A 202 4.82 22.25 -7.35
C VAL A 202 3.51 21.77 -6.74
N ARG A 203 3.28 20.46 -6.76
CA ARG A 203 2.08 19.81 -6.21
C ARG A 203 2.45 18.67 -5.26
N VAL A 204 1.85 18.65 -4.07
CA VAL A 204 2.08 17.62 -3.05
C VAL A 204 0.76 16.97 -2.63
N ILE A 205 0.69 15.65 -2.72
CA ILE A 205 -0.38 14.82 -2.20
C ILE A 205 0.17 14.04 -1.00
N TYR A 206 -0.54 14.03 0.11
CA TYR A 206 -0.23 13.13 1.21
C TYR A 206 -1.47 12.48 1.81
N ASP A 207 -1.30 11.27 2.33
CA ASP A 207 -2.36 10.50 2.95
C ASP A 207 -2.59 10.94 4.42
N ASP A 208 -3.84 11.32 4.76
CA ASP A 208 -4.13 11.86 6.10
C ASP A 208 -3.91 10.87 7.25
N MET A 209 -4.26 9.58 7.08
CA MET A 209 -4.03 8.55 8.09
C MET A 209 -2.55 8.23 8.24
N GLY A 210 -1.81 8.17 7.11
CA GLY A 210 -0.37 8.00 7.14
C GLY A 210 0.33 9.15 7.85
N CYS A 211 -0.18 10.37 7.68
CA CYS A 211 0.41 11.59 8.26
C CYS A 211 -0.20 12.06 9.59
N LEU A 212 -1.21 11.36 10.12
CA LEU A 212 -2.01 11.80 11.28
C LEU A 212 -1.18 12.10 12.54
N GLN A 213 -0.08 11.38 12.71
CA GLN A 213 0.83 11.52 13.86
C GLN A 213 2.15 12.21 13.50
N THR A 214 2.41 12.45 12.22
CA THR A 214 3.72 12.93 11.73
C THR A 214 3.68 14.36 11.20
N LEU A 215 2.49 14.88 10.85
CA LEU A 215 2.28 16.27 10.44
C LEU A 215 1.31 17.00 11.38
N PRO A 216 1.53 18.31 11.63
CA PRO A 216 0.57 19.16 12.31
C PRO A 216 -0.79 19.23 11.59
N TYR A 217 -1.85 19.52 12.36
CA TYR A 217 -3.17 19.79 11.79
C TYR A 217 -3.12 20.95 10.78
N LYS A 218 -3.79 20.79 9.63
CA LYS A 218 -3.82 21.75 8.51
C LYS A 218 -2.44 22.01 7.87
N TYR A 219 -1.56 21.02 7.85
CA TYR A 219 -0.25 21.15 7.19
C TYR A 219 -0.34 21.54 5.71
N ASN A 220 -1.41 21.14 5.01
CA ASN A 220 -1.70 21.59 3.65
C ASN A 220 -1.74 23.12 3.51
N GLU A 221 -2.29 23.85 4.50
CA GLU A 221 -2.33 25.32 4.49
C GLU A 221 -0.92 25.93 4.61
N LYS A 222 -0.01 25.26 5.35
CA LYS A 222 1.42 25.63 5.43
C LYS A 222 2.07 25.48 4.05
N LEU A 223 1.85 24.35 3.36
CA LEU A 223 2.39 24.12 2.02
C LEU A 223 1.85 25.14 1.00
N GLU A 224 0.55 25.41 1.03
CA GLU A 224 -0.08 26.41 0.16
C GLU A 224 0.50 27.82 0.38
N SER A 225 0.81 28.18 1.63
CA SER A 225 1.44 29.47 1.95
C SER A 225 2.86 29.63 1.36
N LEU A 226 3.52 28.51 1.04
CA LEU A 226 4.84 28.48 0.40
C LEU A 226 4.75 28.44 -1.14
N GLY A 227 3.55 28.55 -1.70
CA GLY A 227 3.31 28.45 -3.15
C GLY A 227 3.21 27.01 -3.66
N ILE A 228 3.17 26.01 -2.76
CA ILE A 228 3.06 24.59 -3.12
C ILE A 228 1.59 24.19 -3.08
N LYS A 229 1.03 23.77 -4.21
CA LYS A 229 -0.36 23.27 -4.23
C LYS A 229 -0.42 21.95 -3.46
N CYS A 230 -1.36 21.82 -2.54
CA CYS A 230 -1.44 20.63 -1.70
C CYS A 230 -2.82 19.98 -1.72
N PHE A 231 -2.83 18.65 -1.63
CA PHE A 231 -4.04 17.84 -1.47
C PHE A 231 -3.83 16.79 -0.37
N VAL A 232 -4.80 16.69 0.54
CA VAL A 232 -4.85 15.67 1.60
C VAL A 232 -5.76 14.53 1.18
N PHE A 233 -5.19 13.35 0.92
CA PHE A 233 -5.93 12.18 0.46
C PHE A 233 -6.75 11.54 1.59
N ASN A 234 -8.02 11.27 1.27
CA ASN A 234 -9.03 10.63 2.12
C ASN A 234 -8.97 11.10 3.60
N PRO A 235 -9.29 12.37 3.91
CA PRO A 235 -9.14 12.92 5.25
C PRO A 235 -9.85 12.09 6.33
N PHE A 236 -9.20 11.96 7.48
CA PHE A 236 -9.74 11.26 8.63
C PHE A 236 -11.00 11.96 9.11
N VAL A 237 -12.05 11.15 9.24
CA VAL A 237 -13.33 11.57 9.77
C VAL A 237 -13.58 10.80 11.06
N PRO A 238 -13.94 11.47 12.18
CA PRO A 238 -14.06 10.84 13.50
C PRO A 238 -15.38 10.05 13.66
N PHE A 239 -15.78 9.34 12.61
CA PHE A 239 -16.87 8.38 12.59
C PHE A 239 -16.36 7.11 11.92
N VAL A 240 -16.80 5.95 12.40
CA VAL A 240 -16.31 4.69 11.84
C VAL A 240 -16.85 4.51 10.43
N SER A 241 -15.98 4.74 9.44
CA SER A 241 -16.29 4.65 8.02
C SER A 241 -15.40 3.63 7.35
N LEU A 242 -16.00 2.69 6.62
CA LEU A 242 -15.28 1.67 5.86
C LEU A 242 -14.42 2.25 4.73
N ILE A 243 -14.74 3.47 4.28
CA ILE A 243 -13.97 4.21 3.27
C ILE A 243 -12.55 4.50 3.78
N MET A 244 -12.35 4.55 5.10
CA MET A 244 -11.04 4.86 5.71
C MET A 244 -10.03 3.72 5.56
N ASN A 245 -10.46 2.52 5.17
CA ASN A 245 -9.53 1.43 4.90
C ASN A 245 -8.76 1.62 3.59
N ASN A 246 -9.32 2.38 2.64
CA ASN A 246 -8.65 2.67 1.37
C ASN A 246 -7.73 3.88 1.53
N ARG A 247 -6.42 3.62 1.59
CA ARG A 247 -5.40 4.65 1.75
C ARG A 247 -4.55 4.74 0.49
N ASP A 248 -4.00 5.91 0.24
CA ASP A 248 -3.04 6.10 -0.83
C ASP A 248 -1.65 5.72 -0.33
N HIS A 249 -1.22 4.50 -0.65
CA HIS A 249 0.07 3.98 -0.22
C HIS A 249 1.15 4.15 -1.30
N ARG A 250 0.82 4.80 -2.42
CA ARG A 250 1.76 5.13 -3.49
C ARG A 250 2.79 6.17 -3.02
N LYS A 251 3.96 6.11 -3.66
CA LYS A 251 5.13 6.94 -3.41
C LYS A 251 5.66 7.31 -4.77
N ILE A 252 5.31 8.50 -5.25
CA ILE A 252 5.59 8.95 -6.61
C ILE A 252 6.19 10.35 -6.51
N THR A 253 7.34 10.55 -7.15
CA THR A 253 7.81 11.89 -7.51
C THR A 253 7.95 11.95 -9.02
N VAL A 254 7.41 12.98 -9.66
CA VAL A 254 7.58 13.28 -11.09
C VAL A 254 8.15 14.68 -11.23
N ILE A 255 9.17 14.81 -12.08
CA ILE A 255 9.88 16.05 -12.38
C ILE A 255 9.84 16.25 -13.89
N ASP A 256 9.21 17.34 -14.33
CA ASP A 256 9.13 17.79 -15.72
C ASP A 256 8.65 16.74 -16.74
N GLY A 257 8.07 15.64 -16.28
CA GLY A 257 7.50 14.56 -17.10
C GLY A 257 8.52 13.58 -17.65
N HIS A 258 9.81 13.86 -17.51
CA HIS A 258 10.88 13.01 -18.04
C HIS A 258 11.68 12.29 -16.94
N THR A 259 11.46 12.60 -15.66
CA THR A 259 12.13 11.94 -14.54
C THR A 259 11.14 11.61 -13.45
N ALA A 260 11.19 10.38 -12.94
CA ALA A 260 10.34 9.98 -11.82
C ALA A 260 11.02 9.02 -10.87
N PHE A 261 10.51 9.01 -9.64
CA PHE A 261 10.91 8.10 -8.58
C PHE A 261 9.69 7.35 -8.04
N THR A 262 9.88 6.07 -7.72
CA THR A 262 8.93 5.29 -6.92
C THR A 262 9.63 4.15 -6.17
N GLY A 263 8.98 3.55 -5.19
CA GLY A 263 9.56 2.50 -4.34
C GLY A 263 9.02 2.53 -2.92
N GLY A 264 9.66 1.82 -1.99
CA GLY A 264 9.16 1.67 -0.62
C GLY A 264 9.33 2.90 0.28
N ILE A 265 10.19 3.85 -0.11
CA ILE A 265 10.69 4.94 0.74
C ILE A 265 9.66 6.05 0.94
N ASN A 266 9.33 6.34 2.21
CA ASN A 266 8.57 7.54 2.61
C ASN A 266 9.48 8.72 2.94
N LEU A 267 8.91 9.91 3.17
CA LEU A 267 9.64 11.12 3.51
C LEU A 267 9.71 11.31 5.03
N ALA A 268 10.58 10.53 5.69
CA ALA A 268 10.81 10.61 7.13
C ALA A 268 12.25 10.20 7.47
N ASP A 269 12.80 10.78 8.54
CA ASP A 269 14.21 10.62 8.94
C ASP A 269 14.66 9.17 9.22
N GLU A 270 13.72 8.27 9.54
CA GLU A 270 14.02 6.84 9.70
C GLU A 270 14.46 6.19 8.39
N TYR A 271 13.97 6.66 7.24
CA TYR A 271 14.30 6.11 5.93
C TYR A 271 15.72 6.46 5.44
N ILE A 272 16.32 7.48 6.04
CA ILE A 272 17.72 7.90 5.79
C ILE A 272 18.63 7.60 6.98
N ASN A 273 18.15 6.78 7.93
CA ASN A 273 18.86 6.39 9.15
C ASN A 273 19.37 7.57 10.01
N GLU A 274 18.81 8.77 9.86
CA GLU A 274 19.08 9.91 10.75
C GLU A 274 18.47 9.64 12.14
N ILE A 275 17.33 8.95 12.19
CA ILE A 275 16.74 8.41 13.41
C ILE A 275 16.74 6.89 13.35
N VAL A 276 17.45 6.24 14.28
CA VAL A 276 17.53 4.77 14.38
C VAL A 276 16.51 4.25 15.39
N ARG A 277 15.35 3.79 14.90
CA ARG A 277 14.27 3.20 15.75
C ARG A 277 14.26 1.68 15.76
N PHE A 278 14.52 1.06 14.61
CA PHE A 278 14.34 -0.39 14.37
C PHE A 278 15.62 -1.04 13.84
N GLY A 279 16.77 -0.58 14.33
CA GLY A 279 18.07 -0.87 13.71
C GLY A 279 18.25 -0.14 12.39
N HIS A 280 19.14 -0.64 11.55
CA HIS A 280 19.34 -0.06 10.22
C HIS A 280 18.09 -0.27 9.36
N TRP A 281 17.49 0.82 8.90
CA TRP A 281 16.36 0.82 7.98
C TRP A 281 16.87 0.70 6.55
N LYS A 282 16.59 -0.44 5.92
CA LYS A 282 16.94 -0.67 4.51
C LYS A 282 15.67 -0.67 3.67
N ASP A 283 15.63 0.19 2.68
CA ASP A 283 14.55 0.23 1.70
C ASP A 283 15.14 0.45 0.29
N ALA A 284 14.29 0.38 -0.73
CA ALA A 284 14.67 0.51 -2.11
C ALA A 284 13.67 1.38 -2.88
N SER A 285 14.22 2.16 -3.80
CA SER A 285 13.46 2.88 -4.82
C SER A 285 14.13 2.74 -6.17
N ILE A 286 13.44 3.22 -7.21
CA ILE A 286 13.92 3.29 -8.57
C ILE A 286 13.73 4.71 -9.06
N MET A 287 14.74 5.23 -9.74
CA MET A 287 14.59 6.39 -10.61
C MET A 287 14.46 5.89 -12.04
N ILE A 288 13.48 6.43 -12.76
CA ILE A 288 13.32 6.20 -14.20
C ILE A 288 13.40 7.53 -14.95
N LYS A 289 14.04 7.51 -16.12
CA LYS A 289 14.10 8.66 -17.02
C LYS A 289 13.69 8.27 -18.42
N GLY A 290 12.64 8.89 -18.94
CA GLY A 290 12.12 8.63 -20.28
C GLY A 290 10.61 8.46 -20.35
N GLU A 291 10.13 7.85 -21.44
CA GLU A 291 8.70 7.79 -21.77
C GLU A 291 7.86 7.07 -20.70
N ALA A 292 8.43 6.09 -20.00
CA ALA A 292 7.71 5.33 -18.97
C ALA A 292 7.26 6.18 -17.78
N VAL A 293 7.89 7.35 -17.56
CA VAL A 293 7.47 8.33 -16.55
C VAL A 293 6.00 8.70 -16.71
N TRP A 294 5.49 8.67 -17.95
CA TRP A 294 4.12 9.01 -18.25
C TRP A 294 3.08 8.22 -17.45
N ASN A 295 3.33 6.93 -17.19
CA ASN A 295 2.41 6.12 -16.37
C ASN A 295 2.31 6.66 -14.93
N LEU A 296 3.44 7.02 -14.32
CA LEU A 296 3.47 7.60 -12.97
C LEU A 296 2.86 9.01 -12.94
N THR A 297 3.13 9.83 -13.95
CA THR A 297 2.48 11.14 -14.13
C THR A 297 0.97 10.99 -14.21
N MET A 298 0.48 10.02 -14.97
CA MET A 298 -0.96 9.77 -15.10
C MET A 298 -1.59 9.26 -13.81
N MET A 299 -0.92 8.38 -13.07
CA MET A 299 -1.39 7.93 -11.74
C MET A 299 -1.58 9.12 -10.78
N PHE A 300 -0.61 10.04 -10.75
CA PHE A 300 -0.68 11.25 -9.94
C PHE A 300 -1.84 12.16 -10.39
N LEU A 301 -1.90 12.47 -11.69
CA LEU A 301 -2.91 13.39 -12.24
C LEU A 301 -4.33 12.84 -12.10
N GLN A 302 -4.52 11.53 -12.18
CA GLN A 302 -5.83 10.91 -11.95
C GLN A 302 -6.32 11.12 -10.52
N VAL A 303 -5.44 10.99 -9.51
CA VAL A 303 -5.81 11.24 -8.11
C VAL A 303 -5.97 12.74 -7.83
N TRP A 304 -5.16 13.58 -8.48
CA TRP A 304 -5.31 15.03 -8.44
C TRP A 304 -6.67 15.48 -8.99
N ASP A 305 -7.06 15.02 -10.17
CA ASP A 305 -8.34 15.32 -10.82
C ASP A 305 -9.52 14.79 -10.02
N PHE A 306 -9.37 13.58 -9.47
CA PHE A 306 -10.39 12.96 -8.64
C PHE A 306 -10.79 13.84 -7.48
N ASN A 307 -9.86 14.56 -6.85
CA ASN A 307 -10.23 15.41 -5.73
C ASN A 307 -10.63 16.83 -6.15
N THR A 308 -9.82 17.47 -7.00
CA THR A 308 -9.98 18.89 -7.32
C THR A 308 -11.16 19.18 -8.24
N ASN A 309 -11.63 18.19 -9.01
CA ASN A 309 -12.57 18.38 -10.13
C ASN A 309 -12.09 19.42 -11.18
N ILE A 310 -10.80 19.76 -11.17
CA ILE A 310 -10.21 20.64 -12.16
C ILE A 310 -9.97 19.80 -13.43
N GLN A 311 -10.32 20.35 -14.58
CA GLN A 311 -10.03 19.71 -15.85
C GLN A 311 -8.64 20.13 -16.31
N GLU A 312 -7.64 19.29 -16.02
CA GLU A 312 -6.28 19.49 -16.51
C GLU A 312 -6.16 19.21 -18.01
N ASP A 313 -5.24 19.91 -18.66
CA ASP A 313 -4.73 19.55 -19.99
C ASP A 313 -3.54 18.62 -19.85
N TYR A 314 -3.81 17.31 -19.83
CA TYR A 314 -2.80 16.28 -19.59
C TYR A 314 -1.62 16.34 -20.58
N GLU A 315 -1.85 16.83 -21.80
CA GLU A 315 -0.81 16.94 -22.83
C GLU A 315 0.36 17.84 -22.41
N LEU A 316 0.13 18.78 -21.49
CA LEU A 316 1.18 19.65 -20.95
C LEU A 316 2.21 18.89 -20.10
N PHE A 317 1.87 17.70 -19.61
CA PHE A 317 2.70 16.92 -18.70
C PHE A 317 3.39 15.74 -19.37
N LYS A 318 3.30 15.61 -20.70
CA LYS A 318 3.93 14.49 -21.41
C LYS A 318 5.47 14.56 -21.36
N PRO A 319 6.17 13.41 -21.35
CA PRO A 319 7.63 13.37 -21.25
C PRO A 319 8.38 14.15 -22.34
N ASP A 320 7.84 14.18 -23.56
CA ASP A 320 8.43 14.86 -24.72
C ASP A 320 8.17 16.37 -24.73
N LYS A 321 7.30 16.88 -23.85
CA LYS A 321 6.91 18.30 -23.86
C LYS A 321 8.03 19.23 -23.39
N HIS A 322 8.83 18.75 -22.45
CA HIS A 322 9.86 19.52 -21.72
C HIS A 322 11.25 18.89 -21.88
N PHE A 323 11.43 18.03 -22.88
CA PHE A 323 12.69 17.35 -23.13
C PHE A 323 13.11 17.49 -24.60
N GLU A 324 14.23 18.18 -24.84
CA GLU A 324 14.79 18.42 -26.18
C GLU A 324 15.88 17.37 -26.52
N GLY A 325 15.53 16.09 -26.47
CA GLY A 325 16.48 15.00 -26.72
C GLY A 325 15.84 13.67 -27.10
N ILE A 326 16.68 12.67 -27.34
CA ILE A 326 16.24 11.29 -27.52
C ILE A 326 16.43 10.57 -26.18
N PHE A 327 15.38 9.93 -25.69
CA PHE A 327 15.49 9.10 -24.50
C PHE A 327 16.31 7.85 -24.81
N GLU A 328 17.30 7.58 -23.96
CA GLU A 328 18.04 6.32 -23.99
C GLU A 328 17.13 5.16 -23.56
N SER A 329 17.52 3.95 -23.94
CA SER A 329 16.79 2.72 -23.59
C SER A 329 17.75 1.75 -22.90
N ASP A 330 17.32 1.20 -21.76
CA ASP A 330 18.06 0.16 -21.06
C ASP A 330 17.29 -1.15 -20.90
N GLY A 331 16.08 -1.25 -21.46
CA GLY A 331 15.22 -2.43 -21.44
C GLY A 331 13.76 -2.02 -21.69
N TYR A 332 12.82 -2.74 -21.07
CA TYR A 332 11.40 -2.36 -21.08
C TYR A 332 10.90 -2.07 -19.68
N VAL A 333 10.16 -0.98 -19.55
CA VAL A 333 9.71 -0.42 -18.27
C VAL A 333 8.21 -0.20 -18.32
N GLN A 334 7.48 -0.78 -17.37
CA GLN A 334 6.03 -0.65 -17.27
C GLN A 334 5.62 -0.30 -15.83
N PRO A 335 5.59 0.99 -15.47
CA PRO A 335 4.97 1.42 -14.22
C PRO A 335 3.48 1.12 -14.27
N TYR A 336 2.94 0.58 -13.18
CA TYR A 336 1.55 0.16 -13.06
C TYR A 336 0.99 0.50 -11.68
N GLY A 337 -0.34 0.54 -11.58
CA GLY A 337 -1.07 0.80 -10.34
C GLY A 337 -1.89 -0.40 -9.92
N ASP A 338 -2.15 -0.50 -8.62
CA ASP A 338 -3.18 -1.36 -8.05
C ASP A 338 -4.23 -0.49 -7.33
N SER A 339 -5.49 -0.92 -7.39
CA SER A 339 -6.62 -0.09 -6.97
C SER A 339 -7.67 -0.92 -6.23
N PRO A 340 -8.08 -0.53 -5.01
CA PRO A 340 -9.11 -1.25 -4.25
C PRO A 340 -10.53 -0.99 -4.79
N LEU A 341 -10.65 -0.26 -5.91
CA LEU A 341 -11.92 0.19 -6.45
C LEU A 341 -12.51 -0.75 -7.49
N ASP A 342 -11.68 -1.52 -8.17
CA ASP A 342 -12.11 -2.49 -9.15
C ASP A 342 -12.30 -3.88 -8.49
N SER A 343 -12.11 -4.96 -9.24
CA SER A 343 -12.29 -6.33 -8.77
C SER A 343 -11.11 -7.21 -9.18
N GLU A 344 -10.00 -6.60 -9.57
CA GLU A 344 -8.79 -7.24 -10.06
C GLU A 344 -7.64 -6.90 -9.12
N THR A 345 -6.98 -7.92 -8.56
CA THR A 345 -5.82 -7.71 -7.68
C THR A 345 -4.54 -7.63 -8.50
N VAL A 346 -4.34 -6.51 -9.20
CA VAL A 346 -3.25 -6.36 -10.18
C VAL A 346 -1.89 -6.61 -9.53
N GLY A 347 -1.65 -6.07 -8.33
CA GLY A 347 -0.38 -6.25 -7.62
C GLY A 347 -0.10 -7.72 -7.30
N GLU A 348 -1.09 -8.42 -6.76
CA GLU A 348 -1.02 -9.85 -6.46
C GLU A 348 -0.77 -10.71 -7.70
N ASN A 349 -1.51 -10.43 -8.78
CA ASN A 349 -1.40 -11.19 -10.03
C ASN A 349 -0.07 -10.96 -10.76
N VAL A 350 0.52 -9.77 -10.65
CA VAL A 350 1.89 -9.53 -11.13
C VAL A 350 2.87 -10.45 -10.39
N TYR A 351 2.77 -10.55 -9.06
CA TYR A 351 3.61 -11.44 -8.26
C TYR A 351 3.37 -12.92 -8.58
N LEU A 352 2.10 -13.35 -8.68
CA LEU A 352 1.74 -14.70 -9.08
C LEU A 352 2.30 -15.06 -10.46
N ASN A 353 2.23 -14.14 -11.42
CA ASN A 353 2.75 -14.37 -12.76
C ASN A 353 4.27 -14.52 -12.76
N ILE A 354 5.01 -13.73 -11.96
CA ILE A 354 6.46 -13.90 -11.82
C ILE A 354 6.78 -15.27 -11.24
N ILE A 355 6.14 -15.65 -10.12
CA ILE A 355 6.39 -16.92 -9.43
C ILE A 355 6.07 -18.11 -10.33
N ASN A 356 4.93 -18.09 -11.03
CA ASN A 356 4.48 -19.20 -11.86
C ASN A 356 5.26 -19.34 -13.18
N LYS A 357 5.94 -18.29 -13.64
CA LYS A 357 6.73 -18.29 -14.89
C LYS A 357 8.23 -18.48 -14.66
N ALA A 358 8.68 -18.38 -13.41
CA ALA A 358 10.08 -18.50 -13.06
C ALA A 358 10.66 -19.88 -13.45
N LYS A 359 11.89 -19.88 -13.96
CA LYS A 359 12.60 -21.07 -14.42
C LYS A 359 13.70 -21.49 -13.46
N ASP A 360 14.48 -20.54 -12.97
CA ASP A 360 15.68 -20.79 -12.17
C ASP A 360 15.54 -20.25 -10.75
N TYR A 361 15.10 -19.01 -10.57
CA TYR A 361 15.01 -18.40 -9.23
C TYR A 361 13.98 -17.26 -9.13
N VAL A 362 13.48 -17.04 -7.90
CA VAL A 362 12.74 -15.83 -7.53
C VAL A 362 13.24 -15.32 -6.19
N TYR A 363 13.76 -14.09 -6.17
CA TYR A 363 14.27 -13.45 -4.95
C TYR A 363 13.37 -12.27 -4.55
N ILE A 364 12.97 -12.25 -3.28
CA ILE A 364 11.90 -11.40 -2.78
C ILE A 364 12.34 -10.66 -1.51
N ASN A 365 12.25 -9.34 -1.50
CA ASN A 365 12.27 -8.55 -0.27
C ASN A 365 10.85 -8.08 0.03
N THR A 366 10.39 -8.24 1.28
CA THR A 366 9.13 -7.68 1.75
C THR A 366 9.20 -7.41 3.26
N PRO A 367 8.67 -6.28 3.78
CA PRO A 367 8.60 -6.05 5.23
C PRO A 367 7.61 -6.99 5.92
N TYR A 368 6.56 -7.41 5.23
CA TYR A 368 5.48 -8.22 5.76
C TYR A 368 5.23 -9.40 4.83
N LEU A 369 5.19 -10.61 5.39
CA LEU A 369 4.86 -11.84 4.67
C LEU A 369 3.54 -12.40 5.20
N ILE A 370 2.46 -11.66 4.92
CA ILE A 370 1.10 -11.94 5.37
C ILE A 370 0.26 -12.26 4.14
N VAL A 371 0.69 -13.29 3.43
CA VAL A 371 0.15 -13.67 2.13
C VAL A 371 -1.13 -14.48 2.22
N ASP A 372 -1.89 -14.44 1.15
CA ASP A 372 -3.08 -15.25 0.97
C ASP A 372 -2.75 -16.69 0.53
N ASN A 373 -3.79 -17.48 0.28
CA ASN A 373 -3.59 -18.90 -0.04
C ASN A 373 -3.02 -19.08 -1.46
N GLU A 374 -3.35 -18.18 -2.36
CA GLU A 374 -2.97 -18.14 -3.75
C GLU A 374 -1.44 -17.96 -3.87
N LEU A 375 -0.88 -16.93 -3.20
CA LEU A 375 0.57 -16.72 -3.15
C LEU A 375 1.31 -17.85 -2.43
N VAL A 376 0.78 -18.36 -1.32
CA VAL A 376 1.38 -19.53 -0.64
C VAL A 376 1.42 -20.74 -1.58
N THR A 377 0.34 -21.00 -2.32
CA THR A 377 0.28 -22.10 -3.27
C THR A 377 1.29 -21.92 -4.39
N ALA A 378 1.37 -20.73 -4.99
CA ALA A 378 2.33 -20.44 -6.06
C ALA A 378 3.78 -20.61 -5.58
N LEU A 379 4.15 -20.02 -4.44
CA LEU A 379 5.50 -20.13 -3.86
C LEU A 379 5.86 -21.60 -3.57
N THR A 380 4.95 -22.34 -2.94
CA THR A 380 5.22 -23.74 -2.56
C THR A 380 5.32 -24.66 -3.78
N LEU A 381 4.51 -24.44 -4.81
CA LEU A 381 4.56 -25.24 -6.06
C LEU A 381 5.83 -24.93 -6.85
N ALA A 382 6.20 -23.67 -7.02
CA ALA A 382 7.42 -23.28 -7.73
C ALA A 382 8.68 -23.81 -7.02
N ALA A 383 8.76 -23.70 -5.68
CA ALA A 383 9.87 -24.26 -4.91
C ALA A 383 9.97 -25.80 -5.05
N LYS A 384 8.83 -26.52 -4.96
CA LYS A 384 8.79 -27.97 -5.18
C LYS A 384 9.10 -28.38 -6.62
N GLY A 385 8.85 -27.48 -7.58
CA GLY A 385 9.21 -27.65 -8.99
C GLY A 385 10.71 -27.45 -9.28
N GLY A 386 11.48 -26.95 -8.31
CA GLY A 386 12.94 -26.78 -8.42
C GLY A 386 13.41 -25.34 -8.53
N VAL A 387 12.51 -24.35 -8.58
CA VAL A 387 12.86 -22.92 -8.61
C VAL A 387 13.48 -22.51 -7.27
N ASP A 388 14.62 -21.81 -7.30
CA ASP A 388 15.26 -21.29 -6.08
C ASP A 388 14.54 -20.05 -5.56
N ILE A 389 13.58 -20.26 -4.65
CA ILE A 389 12.85 -19.16 -4.02
C ILE A 389 13.53 -18.72 -2.73
N ARG A 390 13.86 -17.43 -2.64
CA ARG A 390 14.43 -16.82 -1.44
C ARG A 390 13.65 -15.59 -1.04
N ILE A 391 13.29 -15.50 0.24
CA ILE A 391 12.53 -14.37 0.79
C ILE A 391 13.31 -13.77 1.95
N VAL A 392 13.52 -12.45 1.91
CA VAL A 392 14.10 -11.68 3.01
C VAL A 392 13.00 -10.84 3.67
N THR A 393 12.96 -10.91 5.00
CA THR A 393 12.02 -10.17 5.86
C THR A 393 12.78 -9.48 7.00
N PRO A 394 12.17 -8.55 7.75
CA PRO A 394 12.82 -7.88 8.88
C PRO A 394 13.21 -8.85 10.01
N HIS A 395 14.33 -8.59 10.68
CA HIS A 395 14.66 -9.28 11.94
C HIS A 395 14.07 -8.53 13.15
N ILE A 396 14.25 -7.21 13.16
CA ILE A 396 13.65 -6.28 14.13
C ILE A 396 12.32 -5.82 13.57
N GLU A 397 11.27 -5.78 14.38
CA GLU A 397 9.93 -5.33 13.97
C GLU A 397 9.70 -3.82 14.11
N ASP A 398 8.93 -3.22 13.19
CA ASP A 398 8.25 -1.94 13.42
C ASP A 398 6.95 -2.15 14.22
N LYS A 399 6.27 -3.28 13.96
CA LYS A 399 5.00 -3.71 14.56
C LYS A 399 5.08 -5.17 14.99
N TRP A 400 5.03 -5.39 16.31
CA TRP A 400 5.12 -6.73 16.92
C TRP A 400 4.07 -7.72 16.37
N TYR A 401 2.84 -7.28 16.12
CA TYR A 401 1.76 -8.16 15.66
C TYR A 401 1.97 -8.60 14.21
N ALA A 402 2.38 -7.69 13.32
CA ALA A 402 2.68 -7.99 11.92
C ALA A 402 3.88 -8.93 11.81
N HIS A 403 4.90 -8.75 12.66
CA HIS A 403 6.06 -9.65 12.73
C HIS A 403 5.68 -11.07 13.17
N ILE A 404 4.83 -11.19 14.19
CA ILE A 404 4.35 -12.49 14.66
C ILE A 404 3.59 -13.23 13.54
N VAL A 405 2.76 -12.53 12.78
CA VAL A 405 1.99 -13.11 11.66
C VAL A 405 2.91 -13.48 10.50
N THR A 406 3.84 -12.60 10.12
CA THR A 406 4.88 -12.87 9.12
C THR A 406 5.61 -14.19 9.41
N ARG A 407 6.11 -14.34 10.65
CA ARG A 407 6.78 -15.56 11.12
C ARG A 407 5.86 -16.80 11.20
N ALA A 408 4.54 -16.63 11.14
CA ALA A 408 3.59 -17.75 11.12
C ALA A 408 3.54 -18.45 9.74
N TYR A 409 3.95 -17.78 8.66
CA TYR A 409 4.00 -18.37 7.31
C TYR A 409 5.30 -19.13 7.02
N TYR A 410 6.36 -18.88 7.79
CA TYR A 410 7.70 -19.42 7.51
C TYR A 410 7.75 -20.95 7.45
N ALA A 411 7.18 -21.65 8.44
CA ALA A 411 7.26 -23.10 8.52
C ALA A 411 6.70 -23.77 7.26
N GLN A 412 5.50 -23.35 6.83
CA GLN A 412 4.84 -23.88 5.64
C GLN A 412 5.64 -23.66 4.35
N LEU A 413 6.29 -22.49 4.22
CA LEU A 413 7.12 -22.16 3.06
C LEU A 413 8.45 -22.93 3.08
N ILE A 414 9.12 -22.98 4.23
CA ILE A 414 10.40 -23.68 4.41
C ILE A 414 10.25 -25.18 4.17
N GLU A 415 9.17 -25.80 4.66
CA GLU A 415 8.86 -27.20 4.41
C GLU A 415 8.67 -27.51 2.91
N ALA A 416 8.23 -26.53 2.11
CA ALA A 416 8.09 -26.67 0.66
C ALA A 416 9.39 -26.39 -0.12
N GLY A 417 10.47 -25.98 0.55
CA GLY A 417 11.77 -25.70 -0.07
C GLY A 417 12.10 -24.22 -0.24
N VAL A 418 11.21 -23.30 0.15
CA VAL A 418 11.50 -21.85 0.14
C VAL A 418 12.55 -21.52 1.19
N LYS A 419 13.53 -20.68 0.85
CA LYS A 419 14.56 -20.24 1.80
C LYS A 419 14.17 -18.87 2.36
N VAL A 420 13.85 -18.83 3.65
CA VAL A 420 13.50 -17.58 4.34
C VAL A 420 14.71 -17.05 5.13
N TYR A 421 14.91 -15.74 5.04
CA TYR A 421 15.99 -15.01 5.67
C TYR A 421 15.44 -13.80 6.44
N GLU A 422 16.07 -13.47 7.56
CA GLU A 422 15.79 -12.25 8.32
C GLU A 422 16.97 -11.29 8.25
N TYR A 423 16.70 -10.03 7.93
CA TYR A 423 17.70 -8.96 7.84
C TYR A 423 18.16 -8.52 9.25
N THR A 424 19.26 -9.08 9.73
CA THR A 424 19.72 -8.90 11.13
C THR A 424 20.13 -7.48 11.52
N PRO A 425 20.61 -6.60 10.62
CA PRO A 425 20.96 -5.23 11.01
C PRO A 425 19.77 -4.37 11.46
N GLY A 426 18.53 -4.74 11.10
CA GLY A 426 17.36 -3.97 11.48
C GLY A 426 16.09 -4.34 10.74
N PHE A 427 15.49 -3.34 10.10
CA PHE A 427 14.21 -3.44 9.40
C PHE A 427 14.41 -3.26 7.89
N ILE A 428 13.99 -4.26 7.11
CA ILE A 428 13.98 -4.17 5.64
C ILE A 428 12.57 -3.84 5.15
N HIS A 429 12.42 -2.65 4.58
CA HIS A 429 11.16 -2.15 4.03
C HIS A 429 11.10 -2.21 2.51
N SER A 430 12.11 -2.75 1.83
CA SER A 430 12.07 -2.96 0.37
C SER A 430 10.92 -3.89 -0.05
N LYS A 431 10.25 -3.55 -1.16
CA LYS A 431 9.27 -4.42 -1.84
C LYS A 431 9.76 -4.71 -3.25
N THR A 432 10.58 -5.74 -3.37
CA THR A 432 11.27 -6.04 -4.63
C THR A 432 11.17 -7.52 -4.97
N PHE A 433 10.96 -7.80 -6.25
CA PHE A 433 11.05 -9.14 -6.84
C PHE A 433 12.09 -9.11 -7.95
N VAL A 434 12.88 -10.17 -8.08
CA VAL A 434 13.75 -10.40 -9.24
C VAL A 434 13.75 -11.89 -9.61
N SER A 435 13.65 -12.17 -10.90
CA SER A 435 13.51 -13.53 -11.45
C SER A 435 14.36 -13.69 -12.70
N ASP A 436 15.09 -14.81 -12.75
CA ASP A 436 15.78 -15.34 -13.93
C ASP A 436 16.67 -14.36 -14.72
N ASP A 437 17.19 -13.32 -14.08
CA ASP A 437 17.99 -12.26 -14.71
C ASP A 437 17.25 -11.46 -15.81
N GLU A 438 15.93 -11.63 -15.91
CA GLU A 438 15.12 -11.02 -16.96
C GLU A 438 14.03 -10.10 -16.40
N ILE A 439 13.43 -10.43 -15.24
CA ILE A 439 12.28 -9.71 -14.71
C ILE A 439 12.60 -9.12 -13.34
N GLY A 440 12.20 -7.87 -13.15
CA GLY A 440 12.22 -7.19 -11.85
C GLY A 440 10.91 -6.49 -11.54
N VAL A 441 10.58 -6.37 -10.25
CA VAL A 441 9.55 -5.45 -9.77
C VAL A 441 10.09 -4.70 -8.57
N ILE A 442 9.79 -3.40 -8.53
CA ILE A 442 10.03 -2.53 -7.39
C ILE A 442 8.87 -1.56 -7.26
N GLY A 443 8.40 -1.31 -6.04
CA GLY A 443 7.24 -0.45 -5.83
C GLY A 443 6.85 -0.29 -4.38
N THR A 444 5.58 -0.02 -4.15
CA THR A 444 5.00 0.23 -2.82
C THR A 444 4.26 -0.98 -2.24
N ILE A 445 3.91 -1.95 -3.10
CA ILE A 445 3.05 -3.10 -2.81
C ILE A 445 3.74 -4.11 -1.88
N ASN A 446 3.30 -4.20 -0.63
CA ASN A 446 3.73 -5.25 0.29
C ASN A 446 3.07 -6.61 -0.02
N MET A 447 3.63 -7.69 0.52
CA MET A 447 3.00 -9.01 0.53
C MET A 447 2.08 -9.19 1.75
N ASP A 448 1.10 -8.29 1.89
CA ASP A 448 0.04 -8.33 2.91
C ASP A 448 -1.33 -7.95 2.35
N TYR A 449 -2.39 -8.30 3.09
CA TYR A 449 -3.76 -8.09 2.64
C TYR A 449 -4.14 -6.62 2.42
N ARG A 450 -3.51 -5.67 3.12
CA ARG A 450 -3.84 -4.25 2.94
C ARG A 450 -3.31 -3.76 1.60
N SER A 451 -2.05 -4.05 1.31
CA SER A 451 -1.44 -3.67 0.03
C SER A 451 -2.12 -4.39 -1.14
N LEU A 452 -2.43 -5.69 -1.01
CA LEU A 452 -2.97 -6.47 -2.13
C LEU A 452 -4.46 -6.24 -2.42
N TYR A 453 -5.24 -5.69 -1.48
CA TYR A 453 -6.71 -5.61 -1.63
C TYR A 453 -7.33 -4.26 -1.23
N LEU A 454 -6.66 -3.46 -0.41
CA LEU A 454 -7.28 -2.29 0.23
C LEU A 454 -6.62 -0.96 -0.16
N HIS A 455 -5.35 -0.94 -0.55
CA HIS A 455 -4.63 0.30 -0.79
C HIS A 455 -4.50 0.61 -2.27
N PHE A 456 -4.44 1.91 -2.58
CA PHE A 456 -3.88 2.32 -3.86
C PHE A 456 -2.37 2.12 -3.75
N GLU A 457 -1.82 1.38 -4.70
CA GLU A 457 -0.41 1.04 -4.73
C GLU A 457 0.13 1.24 -6.14
N CYS A 458 1.45 1.30 -6.28
CA CYS A 458 2.10 1.31 -7.57
C CYS A 458 3.39 0.49 -7.56
N GLY A 459 3.82 0.09 -8.74
CA GLY A 459 5.09 -0.58 -8.95
C GLY A 459 5.60 -0.36 -10.36
N VAL A 460 6.85 -0.73 -10.57
CA VAL A 460 7.49 -0.72 -11.89
C VAL A 460 7.85 -2.15 -12.22
N TRP A 461 7.18 -2.68 -13.24
CA TRP A 461 7.54 -3.97 -13.82
C TRP A 461 8.64 -3.74 -14.86
N LEU A 462 9.73 -4.47 -14.71
CA LEU A 462 10.97 -4.32 -15.47
C LEU A 462 11.22 -5.60 -16.26
N TYR A 463 11.59 -5.44 -17.53
CA TYR A 463 12.02 -6.56 -18.38
C TYR A 463 13.32 -6.21 -19.09
N LYS A 464 14.37 -6.98 -18.79
CA LYS A 464 15.73 -6.83 -19.31
C LYS A 464 16.33 -5.43 -19.12
N THR A 465 15.99 -4.78 -18.01
CA THR A 465 16.58 -3.50 -17.64
C THR A 465 17.87 -3.69 -16.84
N LYS A 466 18.72 -2.65 -16.81
CA LYS A 466 19.91 -2.63 -15.94
C LYS A 466 19.53 -2.88 -14.47
N SER A 467 18.45 -2.27 -13.99
CA SER A 467 18.01 -2.41 -12.60
C SER A 467 17.58 -3.83 -12.20
N VAL A 468 17.25 -4.73 -13.13
CA VAL A 468 17.03 -6.15 -12.81
C VAL A 468 18.28 -6.76 -12.17
N PHE A 469 19.46 -6.48 -12.73
CA PHE A 469 20.73 -6.96 -12.19
C PHE A 469 21.10 -6.26 -10.87
N GLU A 470 20.84 -4.96 -10.76
CA GLU A 470 21.10 -4.18 -9.54
C GLU A 470 20.25 -4.69 -8.36
N ILE A 471 18.96 -5.02 -8.59
CA ILE A 471 18.09 -5.62 -7.58
C ILE A 471 18.64 -6.98 -7.11
N LYS A 472 19.08 -7.83 -8.04
CA LYS A 472 19.68 -9.14 -7.71
C LYS A 472 20.96 -8.96 -6.89
N GLU A 473 21.84 -8.06 -7.31
CA GLU A 473 23.10 -7.81 -6.61
C GLU A 473 22.85 -7.29 -5.19
N ASP A 474 21.95 -6.32 -5.03
CA ASP A 474 21.56 -5.83 -3.70
C ASP A 474 20.97 -6.94 -2.82
N PHE A 475 20.11 -7.79 -3.39
CA PHE A 475 19.55 -8.94 -2.68
C PHE A 475 20.65 -9.90 -2.19
N LEU A 476 21.57 -10.29 -3.07
CA LEU A 476 22.67 -11.20 -2.72
C LEU A 476 23.64 -10.58 -1.70
N ASN A 477 23.87 -9.27 -1.76
CA ASN A 477 24.64 -8.54 -0.75
C ASN A 477 23.91 -8.50 0.59
N THR A 478 22.60 -8.27 0.57
CA THR A 478 21.73 -8.29 1.76
C THR A 478 21.79 -9.65 2.46
N LEU A 479 21.77 -10.76 1.70
CA LEU A 479 21.85 -12.11 2.25
C LEU A 479 23.11 -12.35 3.11
N LYS A 480 24.22 -11.64 2.85
CA LYS A 480 25.48 -11.81 3.61
C LYS A 480 25.35 -11.38 5.06
N VAL A 481 24.41 -10.48 5.37
CA VAL A 481 24.10 -10.00 6.72
C VAL A 481 22.77 -10.53 7.25
N CYS A 482 22.11 -11.44 6.51
CA CYS A 482 20.88 -12.06 6.96
C CYS A 482 21.14 -13.34 7.76
N GLN A 483 20.22 -13.63 8.67
CA GLN A 483 20.11 -14.93 9.30
C GLN A 483 19.18 -15.80 8.46
N ARG A 484 19.63 -17.00 8.07
CA ARG A 484 18.74 -18.00 7.46
C ARG A 484 17.86 -18.62 8.54
N ILE A 485 16.56 -18.63 8.32
CA ILE A 485 15.59 -19.26 9.23
C ILE A 485 15.44 -20.73 8.86
N THR A 486 15.54 -21.60 9.86
CA THR A 486 15.36 -23.04 9.71
C THR A 486 14.01 -23.50 10.27
N LEU A 487 13.60 -24.72 9.93
CA LEU A 487 12.41 -25.33 10.53
C LEU A 487 12.56 -25.51 12.05
N GLU A 488 13.80 -25.71 12.53
CA GLU A 488 14.09 -25.77 13.96
C GLU A 488 13.80 -24.44 14.65
N ASP A 489 14.17 -23.32 14.04
CA ASP A 489 13.88 -21.96 14.55
C ASP A 489 12.37 -21.71 14.62
N CYS A 490 11.62 -22.14 13.60
CA CYS A 490 10.16 -22.08 13.60
C CYS A 490 9.53 -22.89 14.74
N ASN A 491 10.14 -24.02 15.11
CA ASN A 491 9.69 -24.90 16.18
C ASN A 491 10.14 -24.43 17.58
N LYS A 492 11.20 -23.64 17.72
CA LYS A 492 11.68 -23.12 19.03
C LYS A 492 10.79 -22.03 19.66
N VAL A 493 9.64 -21.74 19.06
CA VAL A 493 8.72 -20.69 19.52
C VAL A 493 7.92 -21.14 20.74
N LYS A 494 7.90 -20.32 21.80
CA LYS A 494 7.11 -20.51 23.02
C LYS A 494 5.64 -20.79 22.70
N TRP A 495 5.00 -21.71 23.44
CA TRP A 495 3.59 -22.08 23.21
C TRP A 495 2.64 -20.88 23.23
N SER A 496 2.85 -19.90 24.12
CA SER A 496 2.08 -18.64 24.14
C SER A 496 2.12 -17.90 22.81
N ASN A 497 3.29 -17.81 22.20
CA ASN A 497 3.46 -17.13 20.91
C ASN A 497 2.84 -17.96 19.78
N ARG A 498 2.87 -19.29 19.84
CA ARG A 498 2.16 -20.14 18.88
C ARG A 498 0.64 -19.93 18.95
N PHE A 499 0.09 -19.84 20.16
CA PHE A 499 -1.33 -19.56 20.36
C PHE A 499 -1.72 -18.18 19.82
N ILE A 500 -0.93 -17.13 20.13
CA ILE A 500 -1.12 -15.78 19.60
C ILE A 500 -1.03 -15.77 18.07
N ARG A 501 -0.07 -16.49 17.46
CA ARG A 501 0.04 -16.65 16.00
C ARG A 501 -1.23 -17.21 15.39
N SER A 502 -1.80 -18.27 15.98
CA SER A 502 -3.04 -18.88 15.48
C SER A 502 -4.21 -17.91 15.52
N ILE A 503 -4.35 -17.13 16.59
CA ILE A 503 -5.40 -16.10 16.70
C ILE A 503 -5.17 -15.00 15.66
N LEU A 504 -3.97 -14.42 15.60
CA LEU A 504 -3.68 -13.32 14.69
C LEU A 504 -3.80 -13.74 13.22
N ARG A 505 -3.44 -14.98 12.86
CA ARG A 505 -3.59 -15.50 11.50
C ARG A 505 -5.05 -15.52 11.03
N VAL A 506 -6.01 -15.76 11.93
CA VAL A 506 -7.44 -15.68 11.60
C VAL A 506 -7.85 -14.26 11.20
N PHE A 507 -7.23 -13.26 11.81
CA PHE A 507 -7.51 -11.84 11.56
C PHE A 507 -6.52 -11.19 10.59
N ALA A 508 -5.58 -11.95 10.01
CA ALA A 508 -4.61 -11.46 9.02
C ALA A 508 -5.25 -10.69 7.85
N PRO A 509 -6.43 -11.10 7.31
CA PRO A 509 -7.11 -10.34 6.25
C PRO A 509 -7.64 -8.96 6.65
N LEU A 510 -7.62 -8.63 7.94
CA LEU A 510 -8.01 -7.33 8.48
C LEU A 510 -6.81 -6.46 8.85
N MET A 511 -5.59 -7.02 8.79
CA MET A 511 -4.33 -6.42 9.24
C MET A 511 -3.45 -5.99 8.09
#